data_AF-A0A1Z1WML1-F1
#
_entry.id   AF-A0A1Z1WML1-F1
#
_cell.length_a   1.000
_cell.length_b   1.000
_cell.length_c   1.000
_cell.angle_alpha   90.00
_cell.angle_beta   90.00
_cell.angle_gamma   90.00
#
_symmetry.space_group_name_H-M   'P 1'
#
loop_
_entity.id
_entity.type
_entity.pdbx_description
1 polymer ?
#
loop_
_entity_poly.entity_id
_entity_poly.type
_entity_poly.pdbx_seq_one_letter_code
_entity_poly.pdbx_strand_id
1 'polypeptide(L)' 'MPSKLMTVDDVAVYLDVPKSWVYNNHKREGIPFKKVGQQLRCRPNDLDRWLDAQGAR' A
#
# COMPACT_ATOMS: atom_id res chain seq x y z
N MET A 1 12.52 15.20 -6.44
CA MET A 1 11.10 15.64 -6.42
C MET A 1 10.41 14.90 -5.28
N PRO A 2 9.54 15.52 -4.47
CA PRO A 2 8.83 14.79 -3.42
C PRO A 2 7.92 13.75 -4.07
N SER A 3 8.25 12.46 -3.91
CA SER A 3 7.44 11.36 -4.39
C SER A 3 6.08 11.43 -3.71
N LYS A 4 5.02 11.63 -4.49
CA LYS A 4 3.64 11.70 -3.98
C LYS A 4 3.32 10.40 -3.24
N LEU A 5 2.92 10.51 -1.98
CA LEU A 5 2.50 9.37 -1.18
C LEU A 5 1.13 8.90 -1.64
N MET A 6 0.99 7.60 -1.89
CA MET A 6 -0.26 6.94 -2.23
C MET A 6 -1.17 6.87 -1.02
N THR A 7 -2.44 7.15 -1.23
CA THR A 7 -3.51 6.91 -0.26
C THR A 7 -3.93 5.44 -0.26
N VAL A 8 -4.81 5.04 0.67
CA VAL A 8 -5.40 3.70 0.65
C VAL A 8 -6.19 3.46 -0.63
N ASP A 9 -6.87 4.50 -1.16
CA ASP A 9 -7.59 4.43 -2.43
C ASP A 9 -6.63 4.17 -3.61
N ASP A 10 -5.51 4.89 -3.66
CA ASP A 10 -4.51 4.70 -4.71
C ASP A 10 -3.91 3.27 -4.66
N VAL A 11 -3.66 2.74 -3.46
CA VAL A 11 -3.18 1.36 -3.29
C VAL A 11 -4.23 0.34 -3.72
N ALA A 12 -5.51 0.58 -3.40
CA ALA A 12 -6.60 -0.30 -3.80
C ALA A 12 -6.73 -0.37 -5.33
N VAL A 13 -6.67 0.78 -6.01
CA VAL A 13 -6.66 0.88 -7.47
C VAL A 13 -5.40 0.20 -8.05
N TYR A 14 -4.24 0.42 -7.44
CA TYR A 14 -2.97 -0.15 -7.92
C TYR A 14 -2.94 -1.69 -7.86
N LEU A 15 -3.47 -2.26 -6.78
CA LEU A 15 -3.51 -3.71 -6.58
C LEU A 15 -4.72 -4.38 -7.24
N ASP A 16 -5.61 -3.61 -7.87
CA ASP A 16 -6.90 -4.07 -8.42
C ASP A 16 -7.76 -4.83 -7.40
N VAL A 17 -7.85 -4.29 -6.18
CA VAL A 17 -8.62 -4.88 -5.07
C VAL A 17 -9.58 -3.87 -4.44
N PRO A 18 -10.68 -4.33 -3.79
CA PRO A 18 -11.57 -3.42 -3.08
C PRO A 18 -10.86 -2.67 -1.95
N LYS A 19 -11.18 -1.37 -1.76
CA LYS A 19 -10.67 -0.56 -0.65
C LYS A 19 -10.91 -1.20 0.73
N SER A 20 -12.07 -1.85 0.91
CA SER A 20 -12.42 -2.57 2.13
C SER A 20 -11.47 -3.74 2.40
N TRP A 21 -11.03 -4.45 1.36
CA TRP A 21 -10.01 -5.49 1.47
C TRP A 21 -8.70 -4.89 1.97
N VAL A 22 -8.27 -3.74 1.43
CA VAL A 22 -7.03 -3.08 1.90
C VAL A 22 -7.12 -2.72 3.38
N TYR A 23 -8.21 -2.11 3.86
CA TYR A 23 -8.36 -1.80 5.28
C TYR A 23 -8.35 -3.05 6.17
N ASN A 24 -9.06 -4.10 5.77
CA ASN A 24 -9.16 -5.32 6.55
C ASN A 24 -7.85 -6.12 6.52
N ASN A 25 -7.07 -6.00 5.45
CA ASN A 25 -5.99 -6.92 5.16
C ASN A 25 -4.59 -6.33 5.22
N HIS A 26 -4.42 -5.00 5.16
CA HIS A 26 -3.10 -4.37 5.11
C HIS A 26 -2.14 -4.80 6.22
N LYS A 27 -2.65 -5.03 7.44
CA LYS A 27 -1.83 -5.53 8.56
C LYS A 27 -1.44 -6.99 8.40
N ARG A 28 -2.36 -7.83 7.89
CA ARG A 28 -2.11 -9.27 7.70
C ARG A 28 -1.14 -9.52 6.55
N GLU A 29 -1.34 -8.81 5.44
CA GLU A 29 -0.48 -8.91 4.25
C GLU A 29 0.85 -8.14 4.40
N GLY A 30 0.99 -7.35 5.47
CA GLY A 30 2.19 -6.55 5.71
C GLY A 30 2.41 -5.45 4.67
N ILE A 31 1.32 -4.88 4.12
CA ILE A 31 1.41 -3.78 3.14
C ILE A 31 2.13 -2.60 3.80
N PRO A 32 3.15 -1.98 3.15
CA PRO A 32 4.05 -0.99 3.76
C PRO A 32 3.42 0.40 3.93
N PHE A 33 2.27 0.46 4.60
CA PHE A 33 1.65 1.72 4.99
C PHE A 33 2.42 2.41 6.13
N LYS A 34 2.54 3.72 5.99
CA LYS A 34 3.07 4.65 6.98
C LYS A 34 1.95 5.57 7.44
N LYS A 35 1.84 5.76 8.76
CA LYS A 35 0.88 6.70 9.35
C LYS A 35 1.43 8.11 9.25
N VAL A 36 0.74 8.99 8.52
CA VAL A 36 1.06 10.41 8.39
C VAL A 36 -0.14 11.19 8.92
N GLY A 37 -0.02 11.69 10.16
CA GLY A 37 -1.14 12.25 10.90
C GLY A 37 -2.23 11.20 11.17
N GLN A 38 -3.44 11.46 10.68
CA GLN A 38 -4.58 10.54 10.81
C GLN A 38 -4.76 9.63 9.59
N GLN A 39 -3.92 9.76 8.56
CA GLN A 39 -4.10 9.06 7.29
C GLN A 39 -2.99 8.02 7.07
N LEU A 40 -3.36 6.89 6.46
CA LEU A 40 -2.40 5.92 5.96
C LEU A 40 -1.89 6.38 4.59
N ARG A 41 -0.57 6.25 4.42
CA ARG A 41 0.16 6.64 3.22
C ARG A 41 1.16 5.57 2.86
N CYS A 42 1.20 5.19 1.60
CA CYS A 42 2.18 4.23 1.07
C CYS A 42 3.13 4.97 0.11
N ARG A 43 4.40 4.58 0.08
CA ARG A 43 5.30 5.02 -1.00
C ARG A 43 5.15 4.03 -2.16
N PRO A 44 5.00 4.51 -3.41
CA PRO A 44 4.95 3.62 -4.58
C PRO A 44 6.11 2.61 -4.59
N ASN A 45 7.35 3.09 -4.42
CA ASN A 45 8.53 2.23 -4.36
C ASN A 45 8.50 1.19 -3.22
N ASP A 46 7.88 1.49 -2.09
CA ASP A 46 7.76 0.52 -0.99
C ASP A 46 6.72 -0.56 -1.37
N LEU A 47 5.61 -0.16 -2.03
CA LEU A 47 4.58 -1.08 -2.52
C LEU A 47 5.11 -2.01 -3.61
N ASP A 48 5.88 -1.49 -4.56
CA ASP A 48 6.51 -2.28 -5.63
C ASP A 48 7.47 -3.31 -5.03
N ARG A 49 8.35 -2.90 -4.11
CA ARG A 49 9.25 -3.83 -3.42
C ARG A 49 8.52 -4.91 -2.64
N TRP A 50 7.36 -4.57 -2.06
CA TRP A 50 6.52 -5.55 -1.37
C TRP A 50 5.88 -6.54 -2.36
N LEU A 51 5.41 -6.10 -3.53
CA LEU A 51 4.93 -6.98 -4.59
C LEU A 51 6.02 -7.91 -5.10
N ASP A 52 7.21 -7.37 -5.39
CA ASP A 52 8.37 -8.15 -5.83
C ASP A 52 8.76 -9.23 -4.81
N ALA A 53 8.71 -8.89 -3.52
CA ALA A 53 8.98 -9.84 -2.44
C ALA A 53 7.91 -10.94 -2.31
N GLN A 54 6.64 -10.67 -2.68
CA GLN A 54 5.58 -11.67 -2.69
C GLN A 54 5.63 -12.59 -3.92
N GLY A 55 5.94 -12.03 -5.10
CA GLY A 55 6.04 -12.77 -6.36
C GLY A 55 7.29 -13.64 -6.47
N ALA A 56 8.30 -13.43 -5.62
CA ALA A 56 9.50 -14.26 -5.54
C ALA A 56 9.30 -15.58 -4.76
N ARG A 57 8.05 -16.01 -4.51
CA ARG A 57 7.71 -17.20 -3.72
C ARG A 57 7.09 -18.31 -4.56
#